data_AF-R6H3E4-F1
#
_entry.id   AF-R6H3E4-F1
#
_cell.length_a   1.000
_cell.length_b   1.000
_cell.length_c   1.000
_cell.angle_alpha   90.00
_cell.angle_beta   90.00
_cell.angle_gamma   90.00
#
_symmetry.space_group_name_H-M   'P 1'
#
loop_
_entity.id
_entity.type
_entity.pdbx_description
1 polymer ?
#
loop_
_entity_poly.entity_id
_entity_poly.type
_entity_poly.pdbx_seq_one_letter_code
_entity_poly.pdbx_strand_id
1 'polypeptide(L)'
;MEDLISKKEVLEQYGISYGALYRWKRMGLIPEAWFIRKSTTTGQETFFRRDQICPRLELILSRRDGTSLEKLAGELEGERQQRRSARRLVVEDRFGQREFTVEEIQSARLTDGERESDILEFLKEAPL
;
A
#
# COMPACT_ATOMS: atom_id res chain seq x y z
N MET A 1 2.94 -10.13 16.54
CA MET A 1 3.27 -8.79 17.09
C MET A 1 3.58 -7.90 15.92
N GLU A 2 2.93 -6.73 15.83
CA GLU A 2 3.31 -5.74 14.81
C GLU A 2 4.69 -5.16 15.17
N ASP A 3 5.68 -5.31 14.29
CA ASP A 3 7.00 -4.71 14.46
C ASP A 3 6.92 -3.21 14.13
N LEU A 4 6.93 -2.40 15.19
CA LEU A 4 6.77 -0.96 15.13
C LEU A 4 8.07 -0.25 15.47
N ILE A 5 8.33 0.84 14.77
CA ILE A 5 9.44 1.75 15.03
C ILE A 5 8.88 3.15 15.34
N SER A 6 9.38 3.80 16.39
CA SER A 6 8.95 5.16 16.71
C SER A 6 9.45 6.16 15.68
N LYS A 7 8.77 7.29 15.54
CA LYS A 7 9.23 8.41 14.71
C LYS A 7 10.65 8.85 15.10
N LYS A 8 10.96 8.88 16.40
CA LYS A 8 12.28 9.26 16.88
C LYS A 8 13.36 8.32 16.34
N GLU A 9 13.16 7.01 16.51
CA GLU A 9 14.09 5.99 16.00
C GLU A 9 14.23 6.05 14.48
N VAL A 10 13.14 6.26 13.73
CA VAL A 10 13.19 6.41 12.27
C VAL A 10 14.08 7.58 11.86
N LEU A 11 13.91 8.75 12.48
CA LEU A 11 14.68 9.95 12.15
C LEU A 11 16.18 9.74 12.45
N GLU A 12 16.48 9.11 13.58
CA GLU A 12 17.84 8.80 14.03
C GLU A 12 18.52 7.75 13.14
N GLN A 13 17.87 6.61 12.91
CA GLN A 13 18.41 5.49 12.13
C GLN A 13 18.76 5.89 10.70
N TYR A 14 17.94 6.73 10.06
CA TYR A 14 18.14 7.15 8.67
C TYR A 14 18.83 8.51 8.51
N GLY A 15 19.15 9.19 9.62
CA GLY A 15 19.80 10.50 9.61
C GLY A 15 18.98 11.58 8.88
N ILE A 16 17.66 11.54 8.99
CA ILE A 16 16.74 12.47 8.32
C ILE A 16 16.14 13.47 9.32
N SER A 17 15.87 14.68 8.86
CA SER A 17 15.19 15.67 9.69
C SER A 17 13.68 15.43 9.74
N TYR A 18 13.03 15.90 10.80
CA TYR A 18 11.56 15.91 10.89
C TYR A 18 10.92 16.63 9.69
N GLY A 19 11.53 17.73 9.23
CA GLY A 19 11.06 18.49 8.07
C GLY A 19 11.11 17.68 6.78
N ALA A 20 12.13 16.85 6.57
CA ALA A 20 12.23 15.96 5.42
C ALA A 20 11.11 14.91 5.42
N LEU A 21 10.92 14.22 6.55
CA LEU A 21 9.86 13.23 6.72
C LEU A 21 8.47 13.83 6.44
N TYR A 22 8.23 15.04 6.95
CA TYR A 22 6.95 15.72 6.74
C TYR A 22 6.78 16.24 5.31
N ARG A 23 7.87 16.71 4.66
CA ARG A 23 7.84 17.08 3.24
C ARG A 23 7.44 15.87 2.39
N TRP A 24 8.02 14.69 2.63
CA TRP A 24 7.68 13.47 1.90
C TRP A 24 6.25 12.98 2.16
N LYS A 25 5.72 13.16 3.37
CA LYS A 25 4.29 12.96 3.64
C LYS A 25 3.43 13.83 2.72
N ARG A 26 3.73 15.13 2.63
CA ARG A 26 2.95 16.07 1.79
C ARG A 26 3.10 15.80 0.29
N MET A 27 4.24 15.27 -0.14
CA MET A 27 4.46 14.82 -1.52
C MET A 27 3.77 13.48 -1.83
N GLY A 28 3.14 12.81 -0.87
CA GLY A 28 2.51 11.50 -1.06
C GLY A 28 3.49 10.31 -1.08
N LEU A 29 4.80 10.56 -0.96
CA LEU A 29 5.84 9.53 -0.92
C LEU A 29 5.67 8.60 0.28
N ILE A 30 5.15 9.11 1.39
CA ILE A 30 4.81 8.33 2.59
C ILE A 30 3.31 8.53 2.88
N PRO A 31 2.48 7.48 2.79
CA PRO A 31 1.04 7.58 3.09
C PRO A 31 0.77 8.12 4.49
N GLU A 32 -0.28 8.93 4.63
CA GLU A 32 -0.73 9.36 5.97
C GLU A 32 -1.17 8.18 6.85
N ALA A 33 -1.76 7.14 6.25
CA ALA A 33 -2.18 5.93 6.97
C ALA A 33 -1.02 5.19 7.67
N TRP A 34 0.24 5.45 7.29
CA TRP A 34 1.40 4.85 7.96
C TRP A 34 1.75 5.53 9.29
N PHE A 35 1.23 6.72 9.57
CA PHE A 35 1.49 7.48 10.80
C PHE A 35 0.55 7.01 11.92
N ILE A 36 0.94 5.94 12.62
CA ILE A 36 0.15 5.35 13.70
C ILE A 36 0.37 6.16 14.98
N ARG A 37 -0.61 6.93 15.41
CA ARG A 37 -0.53 7.66 16.67
C ARG A 37 -0.95 6.77 17.83
N LYS A 38 -0.09 6.62 18.83
CA LYS A 38 -0.37 5.88 20.07
C LYS A 38 -0.19 6.79 21.29
N SER A 39 -1.05 6.62 22.29
CA SER A 39 -0.85 7.25 23.59
C SER A 39 0.24 6.51 24.35
N THR A 40 1.21 7.25 24.86
CA THR A 40 2.30 6.77 25.71
C THR A 40 2.20 7.45 27.08
N THR A 41 2.91 6.92 28.08
CA THR A 41 2.89 7.46 29.46
C THR A 41 3.29 8.95 29.53
N THR A 42 4.06 9.43 28.55
CA THR A 42 4.57 10.82 28.47
C THR A 42 3.86 11.66 27.41
N GLY A 43 2.83 11.16 26.74
CA GLY A 43 2.05 11.93 25.75
C GLY A 43 1.53 11.10 24.59
N GLN A 44 1.61 11.65 23.38
CA GLN A 44 1.24 10.95 22.15
C GLN A 44 2.46 10.81 21.26
N GLU A 45 2.75 9.58 20.86
CA GLU A 45 3.88 9.26 20.01
C GLU A 45 3.39 8.68 18.68
N THR A 46 4.19 8.88 17.63
CA THR A 46 3.92 8.32 16.30
C THR A 46 4.83 7.14 16.06
N PHE A 47 4.23 6.04 15.65
CA PHE A 47 4.89 4.81 15.26
C PHE A 47 4.62 4.52 13.79
N PHE A 48 5.49 3.73 13.20
CA PHE A 48 5.38 3.21 11.84
C PHE A 48 5.61 1.71 11.86
N ARG A 49 5.01 0.98 10.91
CA ARG A 49 5.38 -0.42 10.71
C ARG A 49 6.77 -0.48 10.06
N ARG A 50 7.70 -1.21 10.69
CA ARG A 50 9.11 -1.23 10.28
C ARG A 50 9.26 -1.76 8.85
N ASP A 51 8.55 -2.84 8.54
CA ASP A 51 8.48 -3.48 7.21
C ASP A 51 7.99 -2.56 6.09
N GLN A 52 7.25 -1.50 6.41
CA GLN A 52 6.75 -0.52 5.44
C GLN A 52 7.65 0.71 5.33
N ILE A 53 7.97 1.34 6.47
CA ILE A 53 8.65 2.63 6.48
C ILE A 53 10.12 2.50 6.09
N CYS A 54 10.82 1.45 6.55
CA CYS A 54 12.25 1.28 6.34
C CYS A 54 12.59 1.15 4.84
N PRO A 55 12.00 0.21 4.08
CA PRO A 55 12.26 0.11 2.64
C PRO A 55 11.86 1.35 1.87
N ARG A 56 10.79 2.04 2.30
CA ARG A 56 10.34 3.28 1.66
C ARG A 56 11.37 4.40 1.83
N LEU A 57 11.94 4.54 3.02
CA LEU A 57 12.96 5.54 3.27
C LEU A 57 14.23 5.23 2.49
N GLU A 58 14.65 3.96 2.42
CA GLU A 58 15.78 3.54 1.60
C GLU A 58 15.58 3.91 0.13
N LEU A 59 14.39 3.66 -0.42
CA LEU A 59 14.02 4.06 -1.78
C LEU A 59 14.09 5.58 -1.98
N ILE A 60 13.50 6.37 -1.07
CA ILE A 60 13.52 7.84 -1.14
C ILE A 60 14.95 8.37 -1.05
N LEU A 61 15.76 7.82 -0.14
CA LEU A 61 17.15 8.22 0.09
C LEU A 61 18.09 7.80 -1.03
N SER A 62 17.69 6.85 -1.89
CA SER A 62 18.41 6.49 -3.11
C SER A 62 18.16 7.46 -4.28
N ARG A 63 17.10 8.29 -4.21
CA ARG A 63 16.64 9.19 -5.28
C ARG A 63 16.52 10.66 -4.82
N ARG A 64 17.49 11.16 -4.06
CA ARG A 64 17.36 12.41 -3.27
C ARG A 64 17.31 13.72 -4.05
N ASP A 65 17.46 13.74 -5.36
CA ASP A 65 17.31 14.97 -6.15
C ASP A 65 15.83 15.36 -6.29
N GLY A 66 15.56 16.68 -6.27
CA GLY A 66 14.19 17.21 -6.23
C GLY A 66 13.29 16.69 -7.35
N THR A 67 13.82 16.64 -8.57
CA THR A 67 13.13 16.11 -9.76
C THR A 67 12.83 14.61 -9.63
N SER A 68 13.77 13.81 -9.11
CA SER A 68 13.54 12.38 -8.92
C SER A 68 12.52 12.07 -7.82
N LEU A 69 12.44 12.89 -6.76
CA LEU A 69 11.41 12.73 -5.72
C LEU A 69 10.00 13.05 -6.24
N GLU A 70 9.85 14.07 -7.07
CA GLU A 70 8.58 14.40 -7.70
C GLU A 70 8.13 13.30 -8.67
N LYS A 71 9.06 12.78 -9.48
CA LYS A 71 8.78 11.64 -10.37
C LYS A 71 8.39 10.38 -9.59
N LEU A 72 9.12 10.06 -8.52
CA LEU A 72 8.81 8.93 -7.64
C LEU A 72 7.43 9.07 -7.00
N ALA A 73 7.05 10.29 -6.60
CA ALA A 73 5.70 10.56 -6.08
C ALA A 73 4.63 10.27 -7.14
N GLY A 74 4.85 10.71 -8.38
CA GLY A 74 3.96 10.41 -9.51
C GLY A 74 3.85 8.92 -9.80
N GLU A 75 4.97 8.18 -9.80
CA GLU A 75 5.00 6.71 -10.00
C GLU A 75 4.17 6.00 -8.90
N LEU A 76 4.44 6.30 -7.63
CA LEU A 76 3.74 5.69 -6.50
C LEU A 76 2.25 6.03 -6.45
N GLU A 77 1.89 7.26 -6.83
CA GLU A 77 0.48 7.66 -6.88
C GLU A 77 -0.23 7.03 -8.09
N GLY A 78 0.44 6.91 -9.24
CA GLY A 78 -0.06 6.16 -10.39
C GLY A 78 -0.34 4.70 -10.05
N GLU A 79 0.60 4.02 -9.38
CA GLU A 79 0.41 2.65 -8.89
C GLU A 79 -0.76 2.54 -7.90
N ARG A 80 -0.89 3.49 -6.96
CA ARG A 80 -2.02 3.50 -6.00
C ARG A 80 -3.34 3.75 -6.71
N GLN A 81 -3.37 4.66 -7.67
CA GLN A 81 -4.57 4.97 -8.43
C GLN A 81 -4.99 3.76 -9.25
N GLN A 82 -4.06 3.13 -9.98
CA GLN A 82 -4.30 1.88 -10.69
C GLN A 82 -4.86 0.80 -9.76
N ARG A 83 -4.25 0.57 -8.59
CA ARG A 83 -4.75 -0.39 -7.59
C ARG A 83 -6.12 -0.05 -7.03
N ARG A 84 -6.45 1.24 -6.89
CA ARG A 84 -7.76 1.70 -6.39
C ARG A 84 -8.86 1.60 -7.45
N SER A 85 -8.54 1.88 -8.70
CA SER A 85 -9.46 1.76 -9.83
C SER A 85 -9.53 0.34 -10.41
N ALA A 86 -8.58 -0.53 -10.06
CA ALA A 86 -8.58 -1.91 -10.50
C ALA A 86 -9.82 -2.62 -9.99
N ARG A 87 -10.56 -3.22 -10.93
CA ARG A 87 -11.64 -4.15 -10.60
C ARG A 87 -11.05 -5.34 -9.86
N ARG A 88 -11.66 -5.72 -8.75
CA ARG A 88 -11.22 -6.85 -7.92
C ARG A 88 -12.33 -7.88 -7.78
N LEU A 89 -11.99 -9.16 -7.94
CA LEU A 89 -12.80 -10.29 -7.52
C LEU A 89 -12.41 -10.66 -6.09
N VAL A 90 -13.38 -10.60 -5.18
CA VAL A 90 -13.22 -11.08 -3.81
C VAL A 90 -14.00 -12.39 -3.67
N VAL A 91 -13.30 -13.46 -3.32
CA VAL A 91 -13.88 -14.79 -3.05
C VAL A 91 -13.72 -15.10 -1.57
N GLU A 92 -14.83 -15.23 -0.87
CA GLU A 92 -14.84 -15.60 0.55
C GLU A 92 -15.46 -16.99 0.70
N ASP A 93 -14.76 -17.88 1.41
CA ASP A 93 -15.24 -19.19 1.80
C ASP A 93 -15.14 -19.38 3.33
N ARG A 94 -15.56 -20.56 3.82
CA ARG A 94 -15.51 -20.90 5.26
C ARG A 94 -14.11 -20.95 5.88
N PHE A 95 -13.06 -20.96 5.06
CA PHE A 95 -11.66 -21.03 5.47
C PHE A 95 -10.94 -19.68 5.32
N GLY A 96 -11.53 -18.71 4.61
CA GLY A 96 -11.06 -17.34 4.58
C GLY A 96 -11.42 -16.60 3.29
N GLN A 97 -10.81 -15.43 3.14
CA GLN A 97 -11.02 -14.52 2.02
C GLN A 97 -9.79 -14.49 1.12
N ARG A 98 -10.01 -14.52 -0.20
CA ARG A 98 -9.01 -14.29 -1.23
C ARG A 98 -9.45 -13.14 -2.13
N GLU A 99 -8.49 -12.30 -2.50
CA GLU A 99 -8.71 -11.17 -3.39
C GLU A 99 -7.81 -11.29 -4.62
N PHE A 100 -8.36 -10.99 -5.79
CA PHE A 100 -7.65 -10.97 -7.06
C PHE A 100 -8.04 -9.69 -7.80
N THR A 101 -7.09 -8.98 -8.42
CA THR A 101 -7.45 -8.02 -9.48
C THR A 101 -8.00 -8.79 -10.68
N VAL A 102 -8.93 -8.20 -11.45
CA VAL A 102 -9.49 -8.90 -12.62
C VAL A 102 -8.42 -9.12 -13.70
N GLU A 103 -7.40 -8.26 -13.75
CA GLU A 103 -6.28 -8.33 -14.71
C GLU A 103 -5.35 -9.53 -14.49
N GLU A 104 -5.23 -10.02 -13.25
CA GLU A 104 -4.38 -11.18 -12.91
C GLU A 104 -5.11 -12.54 -13.07
N ILE A 105 -6.43 -12.54 -13.25
CA ILE A 105 -7.21 -13.78 -13.41
C ILE A 105 -7.03 -14.31 -14.83
N GLN A 106 -6.35 -15.45 -14.95
CA GLN A 106 -6.15 -16.12 -16.25
C GLN A 106 -7.38 -16.89 -16.73
N SER A 107 -8.17 -17.45 -15.81
CA SER A 107 -9.42 -18.15 -16.11
C SER A 107 -10.35 -18.11 -14.89
N ALA A 108 -11.64 -17.89 -15.09
CA ALA A 108 -12.66 -17.99 -14.05
C ALA A 108 -13.85 -18.79 -14.59
N ARG A 109 -14.16 -19.91 -13.93
CA ARG A 109 -15.21 -20.84 -14.37
C ARG A 109 -16.12 -21.22 -13.21
N LEU A 110 -17.42 -21.28 -13.47
CA LEU A 110 -18.44 -21.75 -12.53
C LEU A 110 -18.97 -23.09 -13.01
N THR A 111 -18.90 -24.10 -12.15
CA THR A 111 -19.32 -25.46 -12.46
C THR A 111 -20.51 -25.88 -11.60
N ASP A 112 -21.55 -26.41 -12.23
CA ASP A 112 -22.72 -27.01 -11.58
C ASP A 112 -23.01 -28.39 -12.19
N GLY A 113 -22.56 -29.44 -11.50
CA GLY A 113 -22.56 -30.81 -12.02
C GLY A 113 -21.70 -30.94 -13.29
N GLU A 114 -22.32 -31.32 -14.41
CA GLU A 114 -21.66 -31.41 -15.73
C GLU A 114 -21.63 -30.08 -16.49
N ARG A 115 -22.27 -29.03 -15.97
CA ARG A 115 -22.30 -27.71 -16.63
C ARG A 115 -21.11 -26.88 -16.17
N GLU A 116 -20.40 -26.29 -17.14
CA GLU A 116 -19.31 -25.35 -16.91
C GLU A 116 -19.61 -24.06 -17.68
N SER A 117 -19.45 -22.90 -17.04
CA SER A 117 -19.52 -21.59 -17.68
C SER A 117 -18.27 -20.79 -17.36
N ASP A 118 -17.65 -20.22 -18.39
CA ASP A 118 -16.67 -19.15 -18.21
C ASP A 118 -17.40 -17.91 -17.69
N ILE A 119 -16.84 -17.25 -16.67
CA ILE A 119 -17.38 -16.03 -16.09
C ILE A 119 -16.37 -14.87 -16.14
N LEU A 120 -15.18 -15.07 -16.71
CA LEU A 120 -14.12 -14.06 -16.70
C LEU A 120 -14.53 -12.79 -17.45
N GLU A 121 -15.14 -12.92 -18.62
CA GLU A 121 -15.64 -11.76 -19.37
C GLU A 121 -16.74 -11.02 -18.62
N PHE A 122 -17.63 -11.75 -17.94
CA PHE A 122 -18.62 -11.15 -17.07
C PHE A 122 -17.96 -10.36 -15.92
N LEU A 123 -16.91 -10.89 -15.29
CA LEU A 123 -16.17 -10.18 -14.25
C LEU A 123 -15.46 -8.91 -14.77
N LYS A 124 -15.02 -8.92 -16.03
CA LYS A 124 -14.42 -7.74 -16.68
C LYS A 124 -15.44 -6.65 -16.97
N GLU A 125 -16.64 -7.02 -17.42
CA GLU A 125 -17.67 -6.07 -17.89
C GLU A 125 -18.76 -5.74 -16.87
N ALA A 126 -18.81 -6.45 -15.73
CA ALA A 126 -19.84 -6.27 -14.71
C ALA A 126 -20.06 -4.78 -14.36
N PRO A 127 -21.29 -4.27 -14.35
CA PRO A 127 -21.53 -2.89 -13.92
C PRO A 127 -21.22 -2.78 -12.41
N LEU A 128 -20.31 -1.88 -12.06
CA LEU A 128 -19.88 -1.56 -10.69
C LEU A 128 -20.02 -0.06 -10.44
#